data_AF-A0A562DK93-F1
#
_entry.id   AF-A0A562DK93-F1
#
_cell.length_a   1.000
_cell.length_b   1.000
_cell.length_c   1.000
_cell.angle_alpha   90.00
_cell.angle_beta   90.00
_cell.angle_gamma   90.00
#
_symmetry.space_group_name_H-M   'P 1'
#
loop_
_entity.id
_entity.type
_entity.pdbx_description
1 polymer ?
#
loop_
_entity_poly.entity_id
_entity_poly.type
_entity_poly.pdbx_seq_one_letter_code
_entity_poly.pdbx_strand_id
1 'polypeptide(L)' 'MMRAGPNRDYYLKKRVRGATHTQAVIVLARRRIDVLWALLRENRTWTATPPPAVQAA' A
#
# COMPACT_ATOMS: atom_id res chain seq x y z
N MET A 1 -15.43 9.38 0.22
CA MET A 1 -14.66 9.60 -1.03
C MET A 1 -13.19 9.30 -0.79
N MET A 2 -12.55 8.52 -1.67
CA MET A 2 -11.11 8.22 -1.58
C MET A 2 -10.31 9.44 -2.08
N ARG A 3 -9.44 10.01 -1.24
CA ARG A 3 -8.61 11.17 -1.60
C ARG A 3 -7.70 10.85 -2.79
N ALA A 4 -7.45 11.83 -3.64
CA ALA A 4 -6.48 11.70 -4.73
C ALA A 4 -5.08 11.39 -4.16
N GLY A 5 -4.33 10.52 -4.85
CA GLY A 5 -3.00 10.11 -4.43
C GLY A 5 -2.71 8.62 -4.68
N PRO A 6 -1.53 8.13 -4.24
CA PRO A 6 -1.00 6.81 -4.61
C PRO A 6 -1.92 5.63 -4.27
N ASN A 7 -2.72 5.77 -3.21
CA ASN A 7 -3.69 4.76 -2.78
C ASN A 7 -4.88 4.66 -3.73
N ARG A 8 -5.34 5.79 -4.29
CA ARG A 8 -6.41 5.84 -5.27
C ARG A 8 -5.96 5.23 -6.59
N ASP A 9 -4.76 5.55 -7.05
CA ASP A 9 -4.22 5.01 -8.29
C ASP A 9 -4.00 3.50 -8.20
N TYR A 10 -3.51 3.02 -7.04
CA TYR A 10 -3.40 1.59 -6.78
C TYR A 10 -4.76 0.88 -6.81
N TYR A 11 -5.77 1.45 -6.16
CA TYR A 11 -7.14 0.94 -6.18
C TYR A 11 -7.71 0.90 -7.61
N LEU A 12 -7.55 1.98 -8.38
CA LEU A 12 -8.02 2.08 -9.76
C LEU A 12 -7.30 1.07 -10.66
N LYS A 13 -5.99 0.89 -10.50
CA LYS A 13 -5.22 -0.13 -11.22
C LYS A 13 -5.77 -1.53 -10.98
N LYS A 14 -6.24 -1.82 -9.76
CA LYS A 14 -6.89 -3.11 -9.45
C LYS A 14 -8.29 -3.20 -10.07
N ARG A 15 -9.07 -2.12 -10.07
CA ARG A 15 -10.39 -2.06 -10.73
C ARG A 15 -10.31 -2.25 -12.24
N VAL A 16 -9.32 -1.65 -12.91
CA VAL A 16 -9.08 -1.79 -14.36
C VAL A 16 -8.70 -3.24 -14.72
N ARG A 17 -8.05 -3.97 -13.80
CA ARG A 17 -7.69 -5.38 -13.97
C ARG A 17 -8.83 -6.37 -13.71
N GLY A 18 -10.07 -5.88 -13.60
CA GLY A 18 -11.25 -6.71 -13.38
C GLY A 18 -11.49 -7.14 -11.93
N ALA A 19 -10.72 -6.64 -10.96
CA ALA A 19 -10.99 -6.92 -9.55
C ALA A 19 -12.29 -6.23 -9.11
N THR A 20 -13.11 -6.96 -8.34
CA THR A 20 -14.31 -6.38 -7.72
C THR A 20 -13.92 -5.26 -6.76
N HIS A 21 -14.88 -4.39 -6.42
CA HIS A 21 -14.64 -3.33 -5.44
C HIS A 21 -14.06 -3.89 -4.13
N THR A 22 -14.67 -4.94 -3.58
CA THR A 22 -14.22 -5.60 -2.36
C THR A 22 -12.79 -6.13 -2.48
N GLN A 23 -12.47 -6.81 -3.58
CA GLN A 23 -11.10 -7.30 -3.81
C GLN A 23 -10.08 -6.14 -3.89
N ALA A 24 -10.41 -5.07 -4.61
CA ALA A 24 -9.52 -3.91 -4.72
C ALA A 24 -9.31 -3.21 -3.36
N VAL A 25 -10.34 -3.15 -2.52
CA VAL A 25 -10.25 -2.61 -1.15
C VAL A 25 -9.41 -3.52 -0.25
N ILE A 26 -9.64 -4.84 -0.28
CA ILE A 26 -8.88 -5.81 0.51
C ILE A 26 -7.39 -5.74 0.19
N VAL A 27 -7.03 -5.72 -1.10
CA VAL A 27 -5.62 -5.63 -1.50
C VAL A 27 -4.99 -4.30 -1.10
N LEU A 28 -5.75 -3.19 -1.20
CA LEU A 28 -5.29 -1.90 -0.69
C LEU A 28 -5.08 -1.92 0.83
N ALA A 29 -6.01 -2.51 1.58
CA ALA A 29 -5.92 -2.65 3.03
C ALA A 29 -4.70 -3.50 3.40
N ARG A 30 -4.47 -4.62 2.71
CA ARG A 30 -3.31 -5.48 2.94
C ARG A 30 -1.99 -4.73 2.76
N ARG A 31 -1.84 -3.99 1.66
CA ARG A 31 -0.67 -3.14 1.42
C ARG A 31 -0.44 -2.11 2.52
N ARG A 32 -1.51 -1.52 3.09
CA ARG A 32 -1.38 -0.56 4.20
C ARG A 32 -0.95 -1.23 5.50
N ILE A 33 -1.45 -2.44 5.77
CA ILE A 33 -1.05 -3.23 6.94
C ILE A 33 0.41 -3.63 6.83
N ASP A 34 0.88 -4.04 5.65
CA ASP A 34 2.29 -4.40 5.45
C ASP A 34 3.22 -3.20 5.72
N VAL A 35 2.82 -1.98 5.33
CA VAL A 35 3.55 -0.74 5.68
C VAL A 35 3.56 -0.49 7.19
N LEU A 36 2.41 -0.58 7.85
CA LEU A 36 2.33 -0.40 9.30
C LEU A 36 3.19 -1.42 10.05
N TRP A 37 3.16 -2.67 9.61
CA TRP A 37 4.00 -3.72 10.18
C TRP A 37 5.49 -3.42 10.01
N ALA A 38 5.92 -2.97 8.83
CA ALA A 38 7.31 -2.56 8.61
C ALA A 38 7.73 -1.39 9.51
N LEU A 39 6.87 -0.38 9.70
CA LEU A 39 7.13 0.76 10.57
C LEU A 39 7.27 0.36 12.04
N LEU A 40 6.38 -0.52 12.51
CA LEU A 40 6.43 -1.05 13.87
C LEU A 40 7.68 -1.92 14.09
N ARG A 41 8.03 -2.76 13.12
CA ARG A 41 9.23 -3.61 13.16
C ARG A 41 10.51 -2.79 13.23
N GLU A 42 10.58 -1.69 12.49
CA GLU A 42 11.75 -0.81 12.41
C GLU A 42 11.72 0.32 13.46
N ASN A 43 10.70 0.34 14.33
CA ASN A 43 10.42 1.42 15.30
C ASN A 43 10.60 2.82 14.70
N ARG A 44 10.06 3.03 13.49
CA ARG A 44 10.27 4.26 12.73
C ARG A 44 8.96 4.90 12.30
N THR A 45 9.01 6.21 12.10
CA THR A 45 7.86 6.98 11.61
C THR A 45 7.71 6.85 10.10
N TRP A 46 6.47 7.02 9.62
CA TRP A 46 6.20 7.00 8.19
C TRP A 46 6.91 8.17 7.50
N THR A 47 7.56 7.87 6.38
CA THR A 47 8.19 8.86 5.50
C THR A 47 7.72 8.61 4.07
N ALA A 48 7.52 9.68 3.29
CA ALA A 48 7.11 9.56 1.89
C ALA A 48 8.22 8.93 1.03
N THR A 49 9.46 9.09 1.45
CA THR A 49 10.63 8.47 0.84
C THR A 49 10.66 6.98 1.20
N PRO A 50 10.60 6.06 0.23
CA PRO A 50 10.74 4.65 0.53
C PRO A 50 12.11 4.40 1.17
N PRO A 51 12.21 3.50 2.18
CA PRO A 51 13.51 3.09 2.69
C PRO A 51 14.31 2.43 1.56
N PRO A 52 15.65 2.53 1.56
CA PRO A 52 16.48 1.85 0.58
C PRO A 52 16.11 0.37 0.57
N ALA A 53 15.83 -0.17 -0.61
CA ALA A 53 15.41 -1.56 -0.75
C ALA A 53 16.48 -2.45 -0.13
N VAL A 54 16.15 -3.14 0.95
CA VAL A 54 16.99 -4.21 1.49
C VAL A 54 17.00 -5.30 0.43
N GLN A 55 18.07 -5.34 -0.36
CA GLN A 55 18.36 -6.45 -1.27
C GLN A 55 18.57 -7.67 -0.39
N ALA A 56 17.66 -8.64 -0.48
CA ALA A 56 17.90 -9.95 0.08
C ALA A 56 19.05 -10.57 -0.71
N ALA A 57 20.12 -10.96 0.00
CA ALA A 57 21.31 -11.61 -0.56
C ALA A 57 21.01 -13.03 -1.04
#